data_AF-A0A926AGD0-F1
#
_entry.id   AF-A0A926AGD0-F1
#
_cell.length_a   1.000
_cell.length_b   1.000
_cell.length_c   1.000
_cell.angle_alpha   90.00
_cell.angle_beta   90.00
_cell.angle_gamma   90.00
#
_symmetry.space_group_name_H-M   'P 1'
#
loop_
_entity.id
_entity.type
_entity.pdbx_description
1 polymer ?
#
loop_
_entity_poly.entity_id
_entity_poly.type
_entity_poly.pdbx_seq_one_letter_code
_entity_poly.pdbx_strand_id
1 'polypeptide(L)'
;MDTFEAAQLSRQFERIGARLKVVSAEGTGGRGRGEAEPFTLDVAAVGGGRGSRHESYILRVRPEVYPALNLLVLDAQPKLRHLLLLARAPVSVGTGDGTAGVATPAEPRSRFLCGHDERHWFVAAVKSGQDAPTGVGEAMESLKPSGVSRVQHQLGVPTRHWNRRRNAAFQRQGEWFFLPSSFAPPELLVLRNEAIRRSSDGKPHLVESLYRNGGEAVYVCPQRPQGLTHRQYQKLLADRPSARAWGWRAMRRDMQVYARGRIRHPDHATIMLDGWHQVVMSGEVLSKRVAFLD
;
A
#
# COMPACT_ATOMS: atom_id res chain seq x y z
N MET A 1 -7.39 -25.57 0.16
CA MET A 1 -7.90 -25.20 1.48
C MET A 1 -9.19 -25.93 1.78
N ASP A 2 -9.24 -26.65 2.90
CA ASP A 2 -10.47 -27.21 3.45
C ASP A 2 -10.96 -26.33 4.63
N THR A 3 -12.13 -26.67 5.20
CA THR A 3 -12.71 -25.94 6.32
C THR A 3 -11.79 -25.92 7.56
N PHE A 4 -10.96 -26.95 7.74
CA PHE A 4 -10.05 -27.07 8.86
C PHE A 4 -8.87 -26.10 8.74
N GLU A 5 -8.26 -26.01 7.56
CA GLU A 5 -7.19 -25.05 7.24
C GLU A 5 -7.69 -23.60 7.39
N ALA A 6 -8.91 -23.30 6.94
CA ALA A 6 -9.52 -21.99 7.13
C ALA A 6 -9.71 -21.64 8.62
N ALA A 7 -10.16 -22.61 9.44
CA ALA A 7 -10.31 -22.41 10.88
C ALA A 7 -8.94 -22.20 11.57
N GLN A 8 -7.90 -22.91 11.15
CA GLN A 8 -6.55 -22.72 11.68
C GLN A 8 -5.98 -21.34 11.35
N LEU A 9 -6.20 -20.87 10.12
CA LEU A 9 -5.80 -19.54 9.71
C LEU A 9 -6.53 -18.45 10.51
N SER A 10 -7.85 -18.59 10.71
CA SER A 10 -8.63 -17.67 11.54
C SER A 10 -8.09 -17.57 12.97
N ARG A 11 -7.73 -18.70 13.59
CA ARG A 11 -7.09 -18.70 14.92
C ARG A 11 -5.78 -17.92 14.95
N GLN A 12 -4.99 -17.91 13.88
CA GLN A 12 -3.77 -17.10 13.83
C GLN A 12 -4.06 -15.59 13.77
N PHE A 13 -5.12 -15.18 13.07
CA PHE A 13 -5.57 -13.77 13.08
C PHE A 13 -6.13 -13.38 14.47
N GLU A 14 -6.86 -14.27 15.13
CA GLU A 14 -7.36 -14.05 16.50
C GLU A 14 -6.23 -13.82 17.50
N ARG A 15 -5.09 -14.50 17.33
CA ARG A 15 -3.90 -14.29 18.19
C ARG A 15 -3.37 -12.86 18.18
N ILE A 16 -3.55 -12.12 17.08
CA ILE A 16 -3.17 -10.70 17.00
C ILE A 16 -4.33 -9.77 17.36
N GLY A 17 -5.50 -10.33 17.73
CA GLY A 17 -6.74 -9.62 18.05
C GLY A 17 -7.62 -9.31 16.84
N ALA A 18 -7.31 -9.88 15.66
CA ALA A 18 -8.05 -9.65 14.43
C ALA A 18 -9.11 -10.73 14.17
N ARG A 19 -9.99 -10.49 13.21
CA ARG A 19 -10.91 -11.49 12.65
C ARG A 19 -10.63 -11.67 11.17
N LEU A 20 -10.64 -12.92 10.70
CA LEU A 20 -10.55 -13.26 9.29
C LEU A 20 -11.88 -13.87 8.83
N LYS A 21 -12.36 -13.43 7.67
CA LYS A 21 -13.45 -14.08 6.93
C LYS A 21 -12.92 -14.55 5.61
N VAL A 22 -13.09 -15.85 5.34
CA VAL A 22 -12.80 -16.44 4.04
C VAL A 22 -14.11 -16.54 3.28
N VAL A 23 -14.17 -15.97 2.08
CA VAL A 23 -15.37 -15.97 1.25
C VAL A 23 -15.03 -16.45 -0.16
N SER A 24 -15.96 -17.21 -0.74
CA SER A 24 -15.88 -17.57 -2.15
C SER A 24 -16.12 -16.32 -3.00
N ALA A 25 -15.24 -16.05 -3.96
CA ALA A 25 -15.47 -15.07 -5.00
C ALA A 25 -16.35 -15.72 -6.08
N GLU A 26 -17.64 -15.93 -5.77
CA GLU A 26 -18.60 -16.31 -6.80
C GLU A 26 -18.73 -15.18 -7.81
N GLY A 27 -18.78 -15.53 -9.10
CA GLY A 27 -18.85 -14.61 -10.23
C GLY A 27 -20.07 -13.70 -10.17
N THR A 28 -20.00 -12.67 -9.35
CA THR A 28 -20.94 -11.56 -9.37
C THR A 28 -20.49 -10.67 -10.51
N GLY A 29 -21.25 -10.68 -11.61
CA GLY A 29 -20.99 -9.96 -12.87
C GLY A 29 -21.00 -8.43 -12.77
N GLY A 30 -20.36 -7.87 -11.75
CA GLY A 30 -20.04 -6.48 -11.61
C GLY A 30 -18.60 -6.27 -12.06
N ARG A 31 -18.42 -5.58 -13.20
CA ARG A 31 -17.14 -5.11 -13.75
C ARG A 31 -16.32 -4.40 -12.66
N GLY A 32 -15.51 -5.14 -11.93
CA GLY A 32 -14.75 -4.67 -10.79
C GLY A 32 -13.34 -5.26 -10.83
N ARG A 33 -12.36 -4.43 -10.48
CA ARG A 33 -10.90 -4.67 -10.48
C ARG A 33 -10.40 -6.01 -9.90
N GLY A 34 -11.24 -6.79 -9.22
CA GLY A 34 -10.93 -8.08 -8.58
C GLY A 34 -11.08 -9.32 -9.47
N GLU A 35 -11.66 -9.21 -10.67
CA GLU A 35 -11.88 -10.36 -11.58
C GLU A 35 -10.61 -10.91 -12.26
N ALA A 36 -9.42 -10.35 -12.02
CA ALA A 36 -8.17 -10.82 -12.63
C ALA A 36 -7.28 -11.64 -11.68
N GLU A 37 -7.39 -11.46 -10.36
CA GLU A 37 -6.50 -12.11 -9.39
C GLU A 37 -7.10 -13.42 -8.84
N PRO A 38 -6.30 -14.47 -8.60
CA PRO A 38 -6.75 -15.76 -8.09
C PRO A 38 -7.33 -15.68 -6.66
N PHE A 39 -6.91 -14.68 -5.89
CA PHE A 39 -7.46 -14.32 -4.58
C PHE A 39 -7.18 -12.84 -4.28
N THR A 40 -7.90 -12.28 -3.31
CA THR A 40 -7.64 -10.94 -2.76
C THR A 40 -7.71 -10.98 -1.24
N LEU A 41 -6.85 -10.22 -0.57
CA LEU A 41 -6.92 -10.00 0.86
C LEU A 41 -7.07 -8.49 1.11
N ASP A 42 -8.10 -8.12 1.86
CA ASP A 42 -8.42 -6.73 2.17
C ASP A 42 -8.98 -6.60 3.60
N VAL A 43 -9.12 -5.37 4.10
CA VAL A 43 -9.80 -5.06 5.36
C VAL A 43 -11.15 -4.40 5.05
N ALA A 44 -12.22 -4.96 5.61
CA ALA A 44 -13.55 -4.37 5.49
C ALA A 44 -14.15 -4.09 6.87
N ALA A 45 -14.87 -2.98 6.97
CA ALA A 45 -15.79 -2.77 8.08
C ALA A 45 -16.95 -3.77 7.99
N VAL A 46 -17.21 -4.45 9.10
CA VAL A 46 -18.30 -5.40 9.29
C VAL A 46 -19.25 -4.83 10.35
N GLY A 47 -20.53 -4.66 9.98
CA GLY A 47 -21.58 -4.11 10.85
C GLY A 47 -21.97 -2.68 10.50
N GLY A 48 -23.30 -2.42 10.43
CA GLY A 48 -23.91 -1.17 9.95
C GLY A 48 -24.93 -0.55 10.91
N GLY A 49 -24.80 -0.79 12.22
CA GLY A 49 -25.60 -0.12 13.26
C GLY A 49 -24.75 0.83 14.10
N ARG A 50 -25.35 1.89 14.67
CA ARG A 50 -24.69 2.83 15.58
C ARG A 50 -24.07 2.08 16.76
N GLY A 51 -22.74 1.97 16.80
CA GLY A 51 -21.99 1.63 18.01
C GLY A 51 -20.91 0.54 17.91
N SER A 52 -20.92 -0.33 16.90
CA SER A 52 -19.91 -1.41 16.81
C SER A 52 -19.43 -1.68 15.38
N ARG A 53 -18.72 -0.70 14.80
CA ARG A 53 -17.99 -0.94 13.56
C ARG A 53 -16.74 -1.74 13.90
N HIS A 54 -16.78 -3.05 13.65
CA HIS A 54 -15.60 -3.91 13.76
C HIS A 54 -15.03 -4.15 12.38
N GLU A 55 -13.71 -4.07 12.26
CA GLU A 55 -13.02 -4.41 11.03
C GLU A 55 -12.65 -5.90 11.01
N SER A 56 -12.63 -6.48 9.82
CA SER A 56 -12.21 -7.85 9.60
C SER A 56 -11.41 -7.93 8.32
N TYR A 57 -10.41 -8.81 8.32
CA TYR A 57 -9.75 -9.22 7.10
C TYR A 57 -10.72 -10.07 6.28
N ILE A 58 -10.84 -9.76 5.01
CA ILE A 58 -11.65 -10.49 4.05
C ILE A 58 -10.72 -11.11 3.02
N LEU A 59 -10.56 -12.42 3.08
CA LEU A 59 -9.89 -13.21 2.05
C LEU A 59 -10.95 -13.69 1.07
N ARG A 60 -10.96 -13.12 -0.14
CA ARG A 60 -11.78 -13.61 -1.24
C ARG A 60 -10.95 -14.55 -2.09
N VAL A 61 -11.45 -15.74 -2.34
CA VAL A 61 -10.74 -16.77 -3.12
C VAL A 61 -11.66 -17.30 -4.19
N ARG A 62 -11.17 -17.46 -5.41
CA ARG A 62 -11.97 -18.08 -6.47
C ARG A 62 -12.20 -19.57 -6.19
N PRO A 63 -13.39 -20.11 -6.50
CA PRO A 63 -13.68 -21.53 -6.28
C PRO A 63 -12.62 -22.47 -6.87
N GLU A 64 -12.14 -22.19 -8.08
CA GLU A 64 -11.15 -23.02 -8.79
C GLU A 64 -9.74 -22.96 -8.17
N VAL A 65 -9.42 -21.89 -7.45
CA VAL A 65 -8.14 -21.71 -6.77
C VAL A 65 -8.19 -22.26 -5.35
N TYR A 66 -9.38 -22.31 -4.73
CA TYR A 66 -9.59 -22.64 -3.33
C TYR A 66 -8.89 -23.94 -2.88
N PRO A 67 -8.95 -25.07 -3.62
CA PRO A 67 -8.30 -26.31 -3.20
C PRO A 67 -6.78 -26.22 -3.16
N ALA A 68 -6.17 -25.45 -4.07
CA ALA A 68 -4.73 -25.37 -4.27
C ALA A 68 -4.07 -24.13 -3.62
N LEU A 69 -4.84 -23.18 -3.10
CA LEU A 69 -4.29 -22.03 -2.38
C LEU A 69 -3.70 -22.48 -1.05
N ASN A 70 -2.38 -22.30 -0.89
CA ASN A 70 -1.67 -22.54 0.36
C ASN A 70 -1.38 -21.23 1.08
N LEU A 71 -1.88 -21.10 2.31
CA LEU A 71 -1.68 -19.93 3.16
C LEU A 71 -0.90 -20.33 4.42
N LEU A 72 0.21 -19.64 4.66
CA LEU A 72 1.08 -19.90 5.79
C LEU A 72 1.37 -18.61 6.54
N VAL A 73 1.13 -18.59 7.85
CA VAL A 73 1.57 -17.51 8.73
C VAL A 73 3.04 -17.76 9.07
N LEU A 74 3.92 -16.87 8.59
CA LEU A 74 5.37 -16.97 8.80
C LEU A 74 5.79 -16.47 10.19
N ASP A 75 5.15 -15.39 10.65
CA ASP A 75 5.41 -14.80 11.96
C ASP A 75 4.13 -14.11 12.45
N ALA A 76 3.87 -14.21 13.75
CA ALA A 76 2.75 -13.54 14.41
C ALA A 76 3.25 -12.91 15.71
N GLN A 77 3.04 -11.61 15.83
CA GLN A 77 3.49 -10.77 16.94
C GLN A 77 2.28 -10.18 17.68
N PRO A 78 1.64 -10.91 18.61
CA PRO A 78 0.43 -10.45 19.32
C PRO A 78 0.57 -9.09 20.01
N LYS A 79 1.73 -8.84 20.65
CA LYS A 79 2.02 -7.57 21.32
C LYS A 79 2.06 -6.38 20.36
N LEU A 80 2.50 -6.62 19.13
CA LEU A 80 2.49 -5.61 18.07
C LEU A 80 1.14 -5.58 17.35
N ARG A 81 0.33 -6.62 17.47
CA ARG A 81 -0.89 -6.86 16.68
C ARG A 81 -0.61 -6.95 15.17
N HIS A 82 0.43 -7.68 14.81
CA HIS A 82 0.87 -7.87 13.42
C HIS A 82 1.14 -9.35 13.14
N LEU A 83 0.89 -9.77 11.90
CA LEU A 83 1.31 -11.07 11.38
C LEU A 83 1.79 -10.94 9.93
N LEU A 84 2.72 -11.80 9.54
CA LEU A 84 3.20 -11.93 8.17
C LEU A 84 2.61 -13.19 7.54
N LEU A 85 1.86 -13.02 6.46
CA LEU A 85 1.19 -14.07 5.72
C LEU A 85 1.90 -14.34 4.40
N LEU A 86 2.19 -15.61 4.11
CA LEU A 86 2.62 -16.10 2.80
C LEU A 86 1.43 -16.76 2.11
N ALA A 87 1.18 -16.35 0.86
CA ALA A 87 0.24 -16.99 -0.03
C ALA A 87 0.97 -17.59 -1.22
N ARG A 88 0.70 -18.87 -1.48
CA ARG A 88 1.14 -19.60 -2.68
C ARG A 88 -0.10 -19.99 -3.44
N ALA A 89 -0.30 -19.36 -4.59
CA ALA A 89 -1.37 -19.72 -5.50
C ALA A 89 -0.79 -20.56 -6.65
N PRO A 90 -1.52 -21.56 -7.15
CA PRO A 90 -1.13 -22.23 -8.39
C PRO A 90 -1.09 -21.21 -9.53
N VAL A 91 -0.15 -21.40 -10.46
CA VAL A 91 -0.12 -20.62 -11.70
C VAL A 91 -1.36 -21.00 -12.51
N SER A 92 -2.23 -20.02 -12.83
CA SER A 92 -3.27 -20.22 -13.83
C SER A 92 -2.60 -20.47 -15.17
N VAL A 93 -2.61 -21.73 -15.64
CA VAL A 93 -2.18 -22.06 -17.00
C VAL A 93 -3.21 -21.44 -17.95
N GLY A 94 -2.80 -20.42 -18.70
CA GLY A 94 -3.62 -19.88 -19.77
C GLY A 94 -3.88 -20.96 -20.82
N THR A 95 -5.11 -21.01 -21.32
CA THR A 95 -5.50 -21.81 -22.50
C THR A 95 -4.71 -21.35 -23.74
N GLY A 96 -3.99 -22.29 -24.39
CA GLY A 96 -3.36 -22.18 -25.72
C GLY A 96 -1.94 -21.60 -25.70
N ASP A 97 -0.90 -22.15 -26.33
CA ASP A 97 -0.76 -23.23 -27.32
C ASP A 97 0.38 -24.16 -26.88
N GLY A 98 0.27 -25.45 -27.22
CA GLY A 98 1.14 -26.55 -26.76
C GLY A 98 2.60 -26.52 -27.23
N THR A 99 3.30 -25.39 -27.12
CA THR A 99 4.75 -25.36 -27.27
C THR A 99 5.42 -25.78 -25.96
N ALA A 100 5.75 -27.06 -25.89
CA ALA A 100 6.62 -27.62 -24.88
C ALA A 100 7.99 -26.95 -24.90
N GLY A 101 8.35 -26.37 -23.77
CA GLY A 101 9.67 -25.83 -23.50
C GLY A 101 9.58 -24.80 -22.38
N VAL A 102 10.65 -24.72 -21.57
CA VAL A 102 10.94 -23.67 -20.59
C VAL A 102 10.50 -23.99 -19.15
N ALA A 103 11.45 -23.72 -18.24
CA ALA A 103 11.43 -23.98 -16.80
C ALA A 103 10.05 -23.83 -16.14
N THR A 104 9.70 -24.80 -15.28
CA THR A 104 8.59 -24.69 -14.34
C THR A 104 8.66 -23.33 -13.64
N PRO A 105 7.71 -22.41 -13.86
CA PRO A 105 7.70 -21.16 -13.13
C PRO A 105 7.53 -21.53 -11.65
N ALA A 106 8.45 -21.10 -10.80
CA ALA A 106 8.25 -21.19 -9.36
C ALA A 106 6.89 -20.55 -9.04
N GLU A 107 6.03 -21.28 -8.31
CA GLU A 107 4.69 -20.81 -7.95
C GLU A 107 4.72 -19.35 -7.48
N PRO A 108 3.79 -18.49 -7.91
CA PRO A 108 3.75 -17.11 -7.46
C PRO A 108 3.54 -17.06 -5.95
N ARG A 109 4.56 -16.54 -5.24
CA ARG A 109 4.57 -16.37 -3.79
C ARG A 109 4.33 -14.90 -3.47
N SER A 110 3.18 -14.60 -2.89
CA SER A 110 2.87 -13.26 -2.39
C SER A 110 3.02 -13.24 -0.87
N ARG A 111 3.58 -12.16 -0.31
CA ARG A 111 3.66 -11.95 1.13
C ARG A 111 2.89 -10.69 1.52
N PHE A 112 2.17 -10.78 2.63
CA PHE A 112 1.34 -9.70 3.14
C PHE A 112 1.64 -9.46 4.61
N LEU A 113 2.01 -8.22 4.95
CA LEU A 113 2.00 -7.75 6.32
C LEU A 113 0.56 -7.36 6.67
N CYS A 114 -0.04 -8.08 7.62
CA CYS A 114 -1.35 -7.76 8.18
C CYS A 114 -1.11 -7.16 9.57
N GLY A 115 -1.64 -5.97 9.84
CA GLY A 115 -1.33 -5.26 11.08
C GLY A 115 -2.44 -4.34 11.55
N HIS A 116 -2.36 -3.94 12.81
CA HIS A 116 -3.18 -2.86 13.35
C HIS A 116 -2.37 -1.57 13.46
N ASP A 117 -2.86 -0.52 12.83
CA ASP A 117 -2.28 0.80 12.88
C ASP A 117 -3.23 1.79 13.57
N GLU A 118 -2.88 2.22 14.78
CA GLU A 118 -3.67 3.15 15.62
C GLU A 118 -5.11 2.70 15.86
N ARG A 119 -6.01 2.96 14.91
CA ARG A 119 -7.44 2.72 14.99
C ARG A 119 -7.94 1.67 13.98
N HIS A 120 -7.13 1.29 13.00
CA HIS A 120 -7.57 0.47 11.88
C HIS A 120 -6.62 -0.69 11.58
N TRP A 121 -7.19 -1.79 11.09
CA TRP A 121 -6.39 -2.84 10.48
C TRP A 121 -5.96 -2.45 9.07
N PHE A 122 -4.83 -3.01 8.63
CA PHE A 122 -4.33 -2.83 7.28
C PHE A 122 -3.73 -4.12 6.75
N VAL A 123 -3.65 -4.21 5.42
CA VAL A 123 -2.89 -5.22 4.70
C VAL A 123 -1.94 -4.52 3.74
N ALA A 124 -0.67 -4.93 3.73
CA ALA A 124 0.35 -4.38 2.85
C ALA A 124 1.11 -5.50 2.16
N ALA A 125 1.20 -5.46 0.83
CA ALA A 125 2.06 -6.36 0.08
C ALA A 125 3.54 -5.99 0.33
N VAL A 126 4.34 -6.99 0.66
CA VAL A 126 5.79 -6.85 0.89
C VAL A 126 6.58 -7.60 -0.18
N LYS A 127 7.91 -7.39 -0.20
CA LYS A 127 8.79 -8.03 -1.19
C LYS A 127 8.57 -9.54 -1.25
N SER A 128 8.59 -10.07 -2.47
CA SER A 128 8.57 -11.50 -2.78
C SER A 128 9.88 -11.90 -3.47
N GLY A 129 10.22 -13.19 -3.48
CA GLY A 129 11.47 -13.68 -4.05
C GLY A 129 12.55 -13.97 -3.00
N GLN A 130 13.83 -13.83 -3.41
CA GLN A 130 15.00 -14.22 -2.64
C GLN A 130 15.20 -13.36 -1.37
N ASP A 131 14.96 -12.05 -1.46
CA ASP A 131 15.11 -11.09 -0.35
C ASP A 131 13.79 -10.80 0.38
N ALA A 132 12.87 -11.75 0.34
CA ALA A 132 11.55 -11.55 0.90
C ALA A 132 11.55 -11.74 2.42
N PRO A 133 10.87 -10.84 3.18
CA PRO A 133 10.87 -10.90 4.62
C PRO A 133 10.30 -12.22 5.14
N THR A 134 10.90 -12.70 6.22
CA THR A 134 10.50 -13.94 6.91
C THR A 134 9.85 -13.67 8.26
N GLY A 135 10.00 -12.45 8.80
CA GLY A 135 9.37 -12.00 10.03
C GLY A 135 8.67 -10.65 9.90
N VAL A 136 7.83 -10.32 10.89
CA VAL A 136 7.08 -9.04 10.96
C VAL A 136 8.03 -7.85 10.97
N GLY A 137 9.15 -7.93 11.69
CA GLY A 137 10.14 -6.84 11.75
C GLY A 137 10.75 -6.55 10.38
N GLU A 138 11.21 -7.58 9.66
CA GLU A 138 11.75 -7.45 8.31
C GLU A 138 10.68 -6.94 7.32
N ALA A 139 9.44 -7.38 7.47
CA ALA A 139 8.33 -6.91 6.67
C ALA A 139 8.07 -5.41 6.87
N MET A 140 8.07 -4.93 8.13
CA MET A 140 7.97 -3.50 8.45
C MET A 140 9.14 -2.69 7.86
N GLU A 141 10.38 -3.18 7.97
CA GLU A 141 11.55 -2.52 7.37
C GLU A 141 11.44 -2.49 5.84
N SER A 142 10.93 -3.56 5.21
CA SER A 142 10.79 -3.64 3.75
C SER A 142 9.81 -2.60 3.18
N LEU A 143 8.88 -2.11 4.00
CA LEU A 143 7.92 -1.07 3.65
C LEU A 143 8.47 0.36 3.85
N LYS A 144 9.65 0.52 4.47
CA LYS A 144 10.28 1.83 4.61
C LYS A 144 10.91 2.26 3.28
N PRO A 145 10.65 3.48 2.82
CA PRO A 145 11.39 4.06 1.70
C PRO A 145 12.88 4.11 2.01
N SER A 146 13.72 3.97 0.98
CA SER A 146 15.18 3.98 1.14
C SER A 146 15.70 5.24 1.85
N GLY A 147 15.07 6.40 1.61
CA GLY A 147 15.37 7.66 2.30
C GLY A 147 15.14 7.59 3.81
N VAL A 148 14.07 6.92 4.27
CA VAL A 148 13.76 6.72 5.69
C VAL A 148 14.82 5.84 6.34
N SER A 149 15.11 4.68 5.74
CA SER A 149 16.10 3.75 6.28
C SER A 149 17.48 4.40 6.35
N ARG A 150 17.87 5.15 5.31
CA ARG A 150 19.14 5.90 5.30
C ARG A 150 19.23 6.89 6.47
N VAL A 151 18.20 7.72 6.68
CA VAL A 151 18.21 8.69 7.79
C VAL A 151 18.21 8.00 9.16
N GLN A 152 17.47 6.90 9.30
CA GLN A 152 17.47 6.06 10.50
C GLN A 152 18.87 5.54 10.84
N HIS A 153 19.62 5.06 9.85
CA HIS A 153 21.01 4.63 10.02
C HIS A 153 21.95 5.80 10.31
N GLN A 154 21.84 6.90 9.56
CA GLN A 154 22.70 8.08 9.72
C GLN A 154 22.60 8.69 11.13
N LEU A 155 21.41 8.68 11.72
CA LEU A 155 21.18 9.20 13.07
C LEU A 155 21.46 8.17 14.18
N GLY A 156 21.93 6.96 13.83
CA GLY A 156 22.24 5.92 14.81
C GLY A 156 21.03 5.51 15.64
N VAL A 157 19.82 5.54 15.07
CA VAL A 157 18.60 5.19 15.82
C VAL A 157 18.73 3.75 16.32
N PRO A 158 18.55 3.47 17.63
CA PRO A 158 18.62 2.10 18.14
C PRO A 158 17.58 1.19 17.46
N THR A 159 17.95 -0.04 17.14
CA THR A 159 17.11 -1.03 16.42
C THR A 159 15.73 -1.23 17.04
N ARG A 160 15.64 -1.30 18.37
CA ARG A 160 14.38 -1.36 19.14
C ARG A 160 13.45 -0.15 18.94
N HIS A 161 13.90 0.91 18.28
CA HIS A 161 13.15 2.13 17.98
C HIS A 161 12.83 2.28 16.50
N TRP A 162 13.36 1.41 15.63
CA TRP A 162 13.19 1.51 14.18
C TRP A 162 11.72 1.47 13.76
N ASN A 163 10.92 0.61 14.39
CA ASN A 163 9.49 0.44 14.04
C ASN A 163 8.54 1.20 14.97
N ARG A 164 9.07 2.11 15.81
CA ARG A 164 8.22 3.05 16.54
C ARG A 164 7.68 4.10 15.57
N ARG A 165 6.43 4.51 15.76
CA ARG A 165 5.79 5.56 14.94
C ARG A 165 6.55 6.89 14.98
N ARG A 166 7.21 7.18 16.09
CA ARG A 166 8.07 8.34 16.28
C ARG A 166 9.43 7.88 16.78
N ASN A 167 10.47 8.32 16.09
CA ASN A 167 11.86 8.24 16.52
C ASN A 167 12.61 9.48 16.02
N ALA A 168 13.92 9.53 16.21
CA ALA A 168 14.72 10.69 15.80
C ALA A 168 14.76 10.90 14.26
N ALA A 169 14.53 9.85 13.47
CA ALA A 169 14.59 9.91 12.01
C ALA A 169 13.27 10.27 11.35
N PHE A 170 12.14 9.91 11.96
CA PHE A 170 10.82 10.20 11.39
C PHE A 170 9.69 10.21 12.42
N GLN A 171 8.59 10.84 12.02
CA GLN A 171 7.24 10.55 12.52
C GLN A 171 6.45 9.83 11.42
N ARG A 172 5.56 8.90 11.78
CA ARG A 172 4.73 8.12 10.85
C ARG A 172 3.26 8.24 11.22
N GLN A 173 2.40 8.48 10.22
CA GLN A 173 0.95 8.45 10.35
C GLN A 173 0.36 7.76 9.12
N GLY A 174 -0.33 6.63 9.31
CA GLY A 174 -0.78 5.79 8.21
C GLY A 174 0.38 5.41 7.28
N GLU A 175 0.21 5.62 5.98
CA GLU A 175 1.24 5.35 4.96
C GLU A 175 2.33 6.42 4.85
N TRP A 176 2.24 7.52 5.60
CA TRP A 176 3.13 8.67 5.46
C TRP A 176 4.24 8.66 6.51
N PHE A 177 5.45 8.95 6.06
CA PHE A 177 6.61 9.26 6.88
C PHE A 177 6.96 10.73 6.73
N PHE A 178 7.28 11.36 7.86
CA PHE A 178 7.67 12.75 7.98
C PHE A 178 9.08 12.79 8.54
N LEU A 179 10.06 13.13 7.69
CA LEU A 179 11.48 13.15 8.06
C LEU A 179 11.87 14.58 8.39
N PRO A 180 12.47 14.87 9.56
CA PRO A 180 12.93 16.21 9.89
C PRO A 180 13.82 16.81 8.79
N SER A 181 13.59 18.08 8.47
CA SER A 181 14.34 18.80 7.43
C SER A 181 14.69 20.21 7.91
N SER A 182 15.93 20.62 7.67
CA SER A 182 16.37 22.00 7.87
C SER A 182 15.93 22.94 6.72
N PHE A 183 15.30 22.40 5.68
CA PHE A 183 14.82 23.20 4.56
C PHE A 183 13.70 24.14 5.01
N ALA A 184 13.86 25.43 4.74
CA ALA A 184 12.86 26.46 4.97
C ALA A 184 12.34 26.96 3.61
N PRO A 185 11.13 26.55 3.18
CA PRO A 185 10.53 27.05 1.96
C PRO A 185 10.26 28.56 2.03
N PRO A 186 10.27 29.28 0.89
CA PRO A 186 9.79 30.66 0.84
C PRO A 186 8.34 30.74 1.33
N GLU A 187 8.06 31.58 2.34
CA GLU A 187 6.75 31.60 3.02
C GLU A 187 5.59 31.94 2.05
N LEU A 188 5.85 32.72 0.99
CA LEU A 188 4.86 33.04 -0.05
C LEU A 188 4.40 31.82 -0.87
N LEU A 189 5.16 30.73 -0.87
CA LEU A 189 4.84 29.49 -1.58
C LEU A 189 4.24 28.43 -0.63
N VAL A 190 4.08 28.75 0.65
CA VAL A 190 3.53 27.83 1.64
C VAL A 190 2.01 27.82 1.52
N LEU A 191 1.48 26.66 1.17
CA LEU A 191 0.06 26.40 1.11
C LEU A 191 -0.46 26.04 2.51
N ARG A 192 -1.69 26.43 2.81
CA ARG A 192 -2.31 26.24 4.15
C ARG A 192 -3.49 25.30 4.08
N ASN A 193 -3.57 24.38 5.04
CA ASN A 193 -4.66 23.39 5.13
C ASN A 193 -4.83 22.57 3.84
N GLU A 194 -3.72 22.12 3.29
CA GLU A 194 -3.70 21.35 2.05
C GLU A 194 -3.80 19.85 2.30
N ALA A 195 -4.40 19.14 1.35
CA ALA A 195 -4.52 17.69 1.41
C ALA A 195 -3.29 17.01 0.80
N ILE A 196 -2.77 15.97 1.47
CA ILE A 196 -1.93 14.95 0.83
C ILE A 196 -2.72 13.63 0.76
N ARG A 197 -2.66 12.95 -0.39
CA ARG A 197 -3.45 11.74 -0.69
C ARG A 197 -2.61 10.73 -1.47
N ARG A 198 -2.84 9.44 -1.22
CA ARG A 198 -2.23 8.34 -1.99
C ARG A 198 -2.90 8.07 -3.31
N SER A 199 -4.23 8.10 -3.28
CA SER A 199 -5.08 7.84 -4.44
C SER A 199 -6.29 8.76 -4.39
N SER A 200 -6.98 8.89 -5.52
CA SER A 200 -8.19 9.72 -5.64
C SER A 200 -9.29 9.31 -4.66
N ASP A 201 -9.33 8.03 -4.27
CA ASP A 201 -10.44 7.42 -3.53
C ASP A 201 -10.14 7.31 -2.02
N GLY A 202 -8.92 7.65 -1.60
CA GLY A 202 -8.49 7.63 -0.20
C GLY A 202 -8.87 8.91 0.56
N LYS A 203 -9.09 8.79 1.87
CA LYS A 203 -9.27 9.95 2.75
C LYS A 203 -7.95 10.74 2.84
N PRO A 204 -7.98 12.08 2.67
CA PRO A 204 -6.78 12.90 2.76
C PRO A 204 -6.26 13.05 4.18
N HIS A 205 -4.95 13.14 4.28
CA HIS A 205 -4.32 13.80 5.42
C HIS A 205 -4.35 15.30 5.17
N LEU A 206 -4.91 16.05 6.09
CA LEU A 206 -4.97 17.50 6.05
C LEU A 206 -3.74 18.08 6.76
N VAL A 207 -2.94 18.82 6.03
CA VAL A 207 -1.66 19.38 6.45
C VAL A 207 -1.81 20.88 6.69
N GLU A 208 -1.42 21.34 7.87
CA GLU A 208 -1.54 22.76 8.24
C GLU A 208 -0.70 23.68 7.34
N SER A 209 0.56 23.34 7.10
CA SER A 209 1.46 24.08 6.21
C SER A 209 2.17 23.11 5.27
N LEU A 210 1.99 23.28 3.97
CA LEU A 210 2.50 22.38 2.95
C LEU A 210 3.26 23.17 1.89
N TYR A 211 4.40 22.64 1.45
CA TYR A 211 5.15 23.16 0.34
C TYR A 211 5.45 22.04 -0.65
N ARG A 212 5.28 22.31 -1.93
CA ARG A 212 5.55 21.36 -3.01
C ARG A 212 6.52 21.98 -4.00
N ASN A 213 7.56 21.22 -4.36
CA ASN A 213 8.60 21.69 -5.26
C ASN A 213 8.95 20.65 -6.32
N GLY A 214 9.27 21.14 -7.52
CA GLY A 214 9.68 20.31 -8.64
C GLY A 214 8.56 19.41 -9.18
N GLY A 215 8.95 18.22 -9.62
CA GLY A 215 8.08 17.23 -10.26
C GLY A 215 8.03 17.33 -11.79
N GLU A 216 7.81 16.18 -12.43
CA GLU A 216 7.70 16.01 -13.87
C GLU A 216 6.25 16.18 -14.31
N ALA A 217 6.00 17.00 -15.33
CA ALA A 217 4.68 17.14 -15.92
C ALA A 217 4.26 15.84 -16.62
N VAL A 218 3.09 15.33 -16.25
CA VAL A 218 2.49 14.13 -16.81
C VAL A 218 1.04 14.33 -17.21
N TYR A 219 0.61 13.58 -18.21
CA TYR A 219 -0.75 13.57 -18.73
C TYR A 219 -1.44 12.28 -18.30
N VAL A 220 -2.49 12.39 -17.49
CA VAL A 220 -3.25 11.25 -16.95
C VAL A 220 -4.61 11.15 -17.62
N CYS A 221 -5.11 9.92 -17.77
CA CYS A 221 -6.49 9.61 -18.16
C CYS A 221 -6.91 8.28 -17.53
N PRO A 222 -8.21 7.90 -17.54
CA PRO A 222 -8.65 6.63 -16.95
C PRO A 222 -7.90 5.39 -17.48
N GLN A 223 -7.46 5.42 -18.75
CA GLN A 223 -6.69 4.37 -19.41
C GLN A 223 -5.19 4.40 -19.05
N ARG A 224 -4.69 5.54 -18.55
CA ARG A 224 -3.28 5.77 -18.17
C ARG A 224 -3.22 6.44 -16.79
N PRO A 225 -3.59 5.72 -15.71
CA PRO A 225 -3.70 6.30 -14.38
C PRO A 225 -2.35 6.69 -13.75
N GLN A 226 -1.22 6.15 -14.24
CA GLN A 226 0.12 6.56 -13.78
C GLN A 226 0.66 7.81 -14.49
N GLY A 227 -0.06 8.29 -15.51
CA GLY A 227 0.37 9.40 -16.35
C GLY A 227 1.42 9.02 -17.39
N LEU A 228 1.44 9.79 -18.47
CA LEU A 228 2.49 9.76 -19.50
C LEU A 228 3.31 11.04 -19.39
N THR A 229 4.63 10.94 -19.53
CA THR A 229 5.46 12.14 -19.71
C THR A 229 5.01 12.90 -20.95
N HIS A 230 5.33 14.19 -21.06
CA HIS A 230 4.99 14.97 -22.25
C HIS A 230 5.44 14.27 -23.54
N ARG A 231 6.66 13.74 -23.58
CA ARG A 231 7.20 13.01 -24.74
C ARG A 231 6.39 11.75 -25.07
N GLN A 232 6.03 10.96 -24.05
CA GLN A 232 5.23 9.75 -24.23
C GLN A 232 3.79 10.07 -24.69
N TYR A 233 3.21 11.14 -24.15
CA TYR A 233 1.89 11.63 -24.54
C TYR A 233 1.88 12.05 -26.02
N GLN A 234 2.85 12.87 -26.45
CA GLN A 234 2.97 13.28 -27.85
C GLN A 234 3.14 12.08 -28.79
N LYS A 235 4.01 11.12 -28.42
CA LYS A 235 4.18 9.88 -29.19
C LYS A 235 2.88 9.09 -29.32
N LEU A 236 2.14 8.93 -28.21
CA LEU A 236 0.84 8.24 -28.24
C LEU A 236 -0.16 8.94 -29.16
N LEU A 237 -0.20 10.28 -29.13
CA LEU A 237 -1.12 11.03 -29.98
C LEU A 237 -0.74 10.96 -31.47
N ALA A 238 0.55 10.86 -31.79
CA ALA A 238 1.02 10.64 -33.15
C ALA A 238 0.67 9.21 -33.63
N ASP A 239 0.95 8.21 -32.81
CA ASP A 239 0.72 6.79 -33.15
C ASP A 239 -0.78 6.44 -33.14
N ARG A 240 -1.59 7.13 -32.32
CA ARG A 240 -3.04 6.92 -32.20
C ARG A 240 -3.79 8.24 -31.99
N PRO A 241 -4.15 8.95 -33.07
CA PRO A 241 -4.85 10.24 -32.99
C PRO A 241 -6.16 10.22 -32.21
N SER A 242 -6.90 9.10 -32.24
CA SER A 242 -8.14 8.92 -31.47
C SER A 242 -7.94 9.04 -29.95
N ALA A 243 -6.70 8.91 -29.45
CA ALA A 243 -6.39 9.01 -28.03
C ALA A 243 -6.62 10.42 -27.46
N ARG A 244 -6.70 11.47 -28.30
CA ARG A 244 -6.98 12.85 -27.84
C ARG A 244 -8.29 12.96 -27.04
N ALA A 245 -9.27 12.12 -27.36
CA ALA A 245 -10.59 12.14 -26.72
C ALA A 245 -10.66 11.42 -25.36
N TRP A 246 -9.54 10.91 -24.83
CA TRP A 246 -9.55 10.10 -23.59
C TRP A 246 -9.69 10.90 -22.28
N GLY A 247 -9.96 12.21 -22.35
CA GLY A 247 -10.18 13.04 -21.17
C GLY A 247 -8.91 13.28 -20.36
N TRP A 248 -7.84 13.74 -21.03
CA TRP A 248 -6.55 13.97 -20.41
C TRP A 248 -6.55 15.12 -19.40
N ARG A 249 -5.80 14.94 -18.31
CA ARG A 249 -5.48 16.00 -17.34
C ARG A 249 -3.97 16.12 -17.20
N ALA A 250 -3.46 17.35 -17.15
CA ALA A 250 -2.08 17.61 -16.78
C ALA A 250 -1.95 17.57 -15.25
N MET A 251 -0.95 16.85 -14.76
CA MET A 251 -0.57 16.73 -13.35
C MET A 251 0.96 16.75 -13.24
N ARG A 252 1.50 16.81 -12.04
CA ARG A 252 2.94 16.66 -11.77
C ARG A 252 3.16 15.42 -10.91
N ARG A 253 4.16 14.62 -11.29
CA ARG A 253 4.62 13.48 -10.49
C ARG A 253 5.98 13.71 -9.87
N ASP A 254 6.29 12.92 -8.85
CA ASP A 254 7.60 12.92 -8.16
C ASP A 254 7.99 14.30 -7.60
N MET A 255 7.00 15.07 -7.15
CA MET A 255 7.22 16.33 -6.43
C MET A 255 7.87 16.05 -5.07
N GLN A 256 8.78 16.93 -4.67
CA GLN A 256 9.24 16.98 -3.28
C GLN A 256 8.20 17.72 -2.46
N VAL A 257 7.74 17.08 -1.38
CA VAL A 257 6.70 17.61 -0.51
C VAL A 257 7.26 17.82 0.88
N TYR A 258 6.98 18.98 1.45
CA TYR A 258 7.37 19.35 2.80
C TYR A 258 6.14 19.76 3.60
N ALA A 259 6.08 19.35 4.86
CA ALA A 259 4.98 19.63 5.77
C ALA A 259 5.49 20.21 7.11
N ARG A 260 4.68 21.06 7.74
CA ARG A 260 4.90 21.60 9.09
C ARG A 260 3.56 21.78 9.81
N GLY A 261 3.58 21.69 11.14
CA GLY A 261 2.41 21.93 11.99
C GLY A 261 1.53 20.69 12.15
N ARG A 262 0.22 20.89 12.29
CA ARG A 262 -0.73 19.78 12.50
C ARG A 262 -0.93 18.94 11.25
N ILE A 263 -0.91 17.62 11.42
CA ILE A 263 -1.34 16.64 10.41
C ILE A 263 -2.56 15.88 10.95
N ARG A 264 -3.70 16.06 10.29
CA ARG A 264 -4.99 15.48 10.70
C ARG A 264 -5.45 14.44 9.70
N HIS A 265 -5.90 13.31 10.21
CA HIS A 265 -6.58 12.28 9.42
C HIS A 265 -7.74 11.70 10.23
N PRO A 266 -8.92 11.41 9.64
CA PRO A 266 -10.05 10.86 10.39
C PRO A 266 -9.75 9.53 11.09
N ASP A 267 -8.86 8.74 10.49
CA ASP A 267 -8.56 7.37 10.90
C ASP A 267 -7.29 7.29 11.77
N HIS A 268 -6.59 8.42 11.99
CA HIS A 268 -5.34 8.47 12.74
C HIS A 268 -5.34 9.57 13.81
N ALA A 269 -4.57 9.39 14.88
CA ALA A 269 -4.34 10.42 15.88
C ALA A 269 -3.58 11.59 15.25
N THR A 270 -4.05 12.82 15.47
CA THR A 270 -3.37 14.02 14.96
C THR A 270 -1.95 14.10 15.50
N ILE A 271 -0.98 14.36 14.62
CA ILE A 271 0.42 14.56 15.00
C ILE A 271 0.82 16.03 14.82
N MET A 272 1.87 16.43 15.54
CA MET A 272 2.51 17.74 15.46
C MET A 272 3.91 17.60 14.89
N LEU A 273 4.19 18.34 13.82
CA LEU A 273 5.51 18.44 13.22
C LEU A 273 6.21 19.71 13.67
N ASP A 274 7.25 19.55 14.50
CA ASP A 274 8.11 20.63 14.98
C ASP A 274 9.08 21.04 13.86
N GLY A 275 8.78 22.14 13.16
CA GLY A 275 9.53 22.56 11.98
C GLY A 275 9.18 21.78 10.70
N TRP A 276 9.97 21.99 9.65
CA TRP A 276 9.71 21.40 8.35
C TRP A 276 10.14 19.94 8.30
N HIS A 277 9.31 19.12 7.68
CA HIS A 277 9.59 17.71 7.45
C HIS A 277 9.39 17.37 5.99
N GLN A 278 10.30 16.60 5.41
CA GLN A 278 10.08 15.99 4.10
C GLN A 278 9.03 14.88 4.24
N VAL A 279 8.02 14.90 3.38
CA VAL A 279 6.94 13.92 3.33
C VAL A 279 7.30 12.85 2.33
N VAL A 280 7.32 11.59 2.76
CA VAL A 280 7.54 10.43 1.89
C VAL A 280 6.50 9.35 2.19
N MET A 281 6.05 8.67 1.15
CA MET A 281 5.06 7.59 1.24
C MET A 281 5.75 6.25 1.44
N SER A 282 5.14 5.33 2.18
CA SER A 282 5.62 3.96 2.36
C SER A 282 5.90 3.24 1.03
N GLY A 283 6.95 2.41 1.02
CA GLY A 283 7.43 1.68 -0.14
C GLY A 283 6.71 0.36 -0.38
N GLU A 284 5.39 0.30 -0.19
CA GLU A 284 4.60 -0.90 -0.53
C GLU A 284 4.95 -1.39 -1.94
N VAL A 285 5.16 -2.70 -2.10
CA VAL A 285 5.42 -3.28 -3.43
C VAL A 285 4.18 -3.01 -4.25
N LEU A 286 4.29 -2.02 -5.13
CA LEU A 286 3.24 -1.59 -6.01
C LEU A 286 2.76 -2.81 -6.79
N SER A 287 1.55 -3.28 -6.53
CA SER A 287 0.77 -3.98 -7.55
C SER A 287 0.48 -2.98 -8.68
N LYS A 288 1.49 -2.79 -9.54
CA LYS A 288 1.48 -2.07 -10.81
C LYS A 288 0.81 -0.68 -10.91
N ARG A 289 0.47 0.10 -9.86
CA ARG A 289 -0.44 1.27 -10.07
C ARG A 289 -0.32 2.54 -9.22
N VAL A 290 0.83 3.04 -8.77
CA VAL A 290 0.86 4.41 -8.19
C VAL A 290 2.15 5.18 -8.45
N ALA A 291 2.00 6.43 -8.90
CA ALA A 291 2.96 7.54 -8.80
C ALA A 291 2.29 8.64 -7.95
N PHE A 292 3.08 9.48 -7.26
CA PHE A 292 2.56 10.71 -6.67
C PHE A 292 2.00 11.56 -7.82
N LEU A 293 0.73 11.95 -7.77
CA LEU A 293 0.10 12.78 -8.81
C LEU A 293 -0.61 13.94 -8.12
N ASP A 294 -0.11 15.15 -8.33
CA ASP A 294 -0.75 16.41 -7.91
C ASP A 294 -1.11 17.27 -9.14
#